data_AF-A0A7Y4GRL4-F1
#
_entry.id   AF-A0A7Y4GRL4-F1
#
_cell.length_a   1.000
_cell.length_b   1.000
_cell.length_c   1.000
_cell.angle_alpha   90.00
_cell.angle_beta   90.00
_cell.angle_gamma   90.00
#
_symmetry.space_group_name_H-M   'P 1'
#
loop_
_entity.id
_entity.type
_entity.pdbx_description
1 polymer ?
#
loop_
_entity_poly.entity_id
_entity_poly.type
_entity_poly.pdbx_seq_one_letter_code
_entity_poly.pdbx_strand_id
1 'polypeptide(L)'
;MPVNRTIRRWSIAALLASALALGGCSTQIADMPSLGLPADAPERPKEAGGYLPVHDLPPDRTEEAMKPAELAKIQAELTAARDRQATAATPPKPAKK
;
A
#
# COMPACT_ATOMS: atom_id res chain seq x y z
N MET A 1 23.74 34.75 -13.88
CA MET A 1 22.91 33.96 -12.93
C MET A 1 23.06 32.43 -13.15
N PRO A 2 24.26 31.83 -12.95
CA PRO A 2 24.44 30.37 -13.10
C PRO A 2 23.99 29.56 -11.87
N VAL A 3 24.03 30.14 -10.67
CA VAL A 3 23.67 29.51 -9.39
C VAL A 3 22.20 29.05 -9.35
N ASN A 4 21.28 29.81 -9.95
CA ASN A 4 19.87 29.42 -10.00
C ASN A 4 19.64 28.17 -10.88
N ARG A 5 20.45 28.00 -11.94
CA ARG A 5 20.35 26.83 -12.83
C ARG A 5 20.89 25.56 -12.19
N THR A 6 21.94 25.66 -11.37
CA THR A 6 22.48 24.49 -10.65
C THR A 6 21.51 24.06 -9.55
N ILE A 7 21.01 24.99 -8.72
CA ILE A 7 20.02 24.69 -7.67
C ILE A 7 18.78 24.01 -8.26
N ARG A 8 18.21 24.56 -9.36
CA ARG A 8 17.05 23.97 -10.02
C ARG A 8 17.32 22.54 -10.52
N ARG A 9 18.52 22.25 -11.04
CA ARG A 9 18.90 20.90 -11.48
C ARG A 9 18.97 19.92 -10.30
N TRP A 10 19.55 20.33 -9.18
CA TRP A 10 19.61 19.52 -7.97
C TRP A 10 18.23 19.26 -7.39
N SER A 11 17.35 20.26 -7.38
CA SER A 11 15.95 20.09 -6.94
C SER A 11 15.19 19.09 -7.82
N ILE A 12 15.33 19.16 -9.15
CA ILE A 12 14.68 18.23 -10.08
C ILE A 12 15.23 16.81 -9.88
N ALA A 13 16.55 16.66 -9.72
CA ALA A 13 17.17 15.36 -9.47
C ALA A 13 16.67 14.72 -8.16
N ALA A 14 16.59 15.51 -7.09
CA ALA A 14 16.05 15.05 -5.81
C ALA A 14 14.57 14.65 -5.89
N LEU A 15 13.78 15.38 -6.69
CA LEU A 15 12.37 15.09 -6.91
C LEU A 15 12.17 13.80 -7.70
N LEU A 16 12.94 13.58 -8.77
CA LEU A 16 12.92 12.32 -9.53
C LEU A 16 13.35 11.13 -8.68
N ALA A 17 14.44 11.26 -7.91
CA ALA A 17 14.93 10.17 -7.05
C ALA A 17 13.88 9.75 -6.02
N SER A 18 13.20 10.72 -5.40
CA SER A 18 12.09 10.47 -4.47
C SER A 18 10.91 9.79 -5.17
N ALA A 19 10.52 10.27 -6.36
CA ALA A 19 9.43 9.68 -7.12
C ALA A 19 9.70 8.22 -7.53
N LEU A 20 10.94 7.87 -7.89
CA LEU A 20 11.32 6.49 -8.20
C LEU A 20 11.32 5.60 -6.95
N ALA A 21 11.79 6.11 -5.80
CA ALA A 21 11.81 5.35 -4.55
C ALA A 21 10.40 5.08 -4.00
N LEU A 22 9.47 6.04 -4.11
CA LEU A 22 8.10 5.93 -3.61
C LEU A 22 7.13 5.32 -4.65
N GLY A 23 7.42 5.40 -5.94
CA GLY A 23 6.56 4.91 -7.03
C GLY A 23 6.49 3.38 -7.18
N GLY A 24 7.34 2.64 -6.46
CA GLY A 24 7.36 1.17 -6.51
C GLY A 24 6.11 0.49 -5.94
N CYS A 25 5.28 1.18 -5.16
CA CYS A 25 4.09 0.56 -4.54
C CYS A 25 2.89 0.41 -5.50
N SER A 26 2.95 0.95 -6.72
CA SER A 26 1.90 0.79 -7.73
C SER A 26 2.35 -0.03 -8.94
N THR A 27 3.58 -0.53 -8.97
CA THR A 27 4.05 -1.36 -10.07
C THR A 27 3.49 -2.78 -9.91
N GLN A 28 2.89 -3.31 -10.97
CA GLN A 28 2.41 -4.69 -11.02
C GLN A 28 3.64 -5.62 -11.10
N ILE A 29 4.30 -5.84 -9.96
CA ILE A 29 5.46 -6.75 -9.82
C ILE A 29 5.12 -8.16 -10.32
N ALA A 30 3.84 -8.53 -10.32
CA ALA A 30 3.34 -9.81 -10.82
C ALA A 30 3.66 -10.09 -12.30
N ASP A 31 3.94 -9.07 -13.12
CA ASP A 31 4.20 -9.22 -14.56
C ASP A 31 5.68 -9.10 -14.96
N MET A 32 6.60 -8.93 -14.01
CA MET A 32 8.01 -8.77 -14.35
C MET A 32 8.71 -10.15 -14.42
N PRO A 33 9.15 -10.61 -15.61
CA PRO A 33 9.64 -11.98 -15.82
C PRO A 33 10.94 -12.31 -15.05
N SER A 34 11.58 -11.33 -14.41
CA SER A 34 12.84 -11.49 -13.66
C SER A 34 12.72 -11.30 -12.15
N LEU A 35 11.58 -10.81 -11.63
CA LEU A 35 11.35 -10.63 -10.20
C LEU A 35 10.11 -11.42 -9.76
N GLY A 36 10.32 -12.67 -9.31
CA GLY A 36 9.30 -13.42 -8.57
C GLY A 36 8.94 -14.81 -9.09
N LEU A 37 9.50 -15.25 -10.21
CA LEU A 37 9.39 -16.64 -10.64
C LEU A 37 10.76 -17.35 -10.45
N PRO A 38 10.86 -18.42 -9.65
CA PRO A 38 12.04 -19.29 -9.70
C PRO A 38 12.20 -19.83 -11.13
N ALA A 39 13.43 -20.14 -11.55
CA ALA A 39 13.74 -20.58 -12.91
C ALA A 39 12.95 -21.84 -13.37
N ASP A 40 12.34 -22.55 -12.43
CA ASP A 40 11.52 -23.75 -12.62
C ASP A 40 10.00 -23.52 -12.42
N ALA A 41 9.56 -22.27 -12.32
CA ALA A 41 8.14 -21.98 -12.17
C ALA A 41 7.39 -22.32 -13.48
N PRO A 42 6.32 -23.13 -13.42
CA PRO A 42 5.45 -23.37 -14.58
C PRO A 42 4.94 -22.05 -15.15
N GLU A 43 4.84 -21.97 -16.48
CA GLU A 43 4.32 -20.78 -17.16
C GLU A 43 2.91 -20.48 -16.63
N ARG A 44 2.71 -19.26 -16.11
CA ARG A 44 1.42 -18.86 -15.57
C ARG A 44 0.37 -19.01 -16.68
N PRO A 45 -0.75 -19.70 -16.45
CA PRO A 45 -1.81 -19.81 -17.44
C PRO A 45 -2.22 -18.42 -17.93
N LYS A 46 -2.26 -18.25 -19.26
CA LYS A 46 -2.64 -16.97 -19.89
C LYS A 46 -4.11 -16.63 -19.66
N GLU A 47 -4.92 -17.66 -19.43
CA GLU A 47 -6.34 -17.52 -19.10
C GLU A 47 -6.51 -17.45 -17.59
N ALA A 48 -7.22 -16.42 -17.12
CA ALA A 48 -7.70 -16.40 -15.75
C ALA A 48 -8.56 -17.65 -15.55
N GLY A 49 -8.18 -18.52 -14.60
CA GLY A 49 -8.95 -19.72 -14.28
C GLY A 49 -10.43 -19.35 -14.14
N GLY A 50 -11.32 -20.16 -14.72
CA GLY A 50 -12.75 -19.84 -14.85
C GLY A 50 -13.32 -19.32 -13.54
N TYR A 51 -13.68 -18.03 -13.51
CA TYR A 51 -14.36 -17.44 -12.37
C TYR A 51 -15.67 -18.18 -12.17
N LEU A 52 -16.06 -18.37 -10.91
CA LEU A 52 -17.43 -18.75 -10.58
C LEU A 52 -18.37 -17.75 -11.27
N PRO A 53 -19.50 -18.19 -11.86
CA PRO A 53 -20.40 -17.29 -12.57
C PRO A 53 -20.70 -16.05 -11.72
N VAL A 54 -20.43 -14.85 -12.25
CA VAL A 54 -20.43 -13.57 -11.51
C VAL A 54 -21.81 -13.26 -10.88
N HIS A 55 -22.85 -13.95 -11.32
CA HIS A 55 -24.22 -13.79 -10.84
C HIS A 55 -24.65 -14.83 -9.79
N ASP A 56 -23.81 -15.82 -9.50
CA ASP A 56 -24.09 -16.80 -8.45
C ASP A 56 -23.49 -16.28 -7.14
N LEU A 57 -24.36 -15.63 -6.35
CA LEU A 57 -23.98 -15.21 -5.01
C LEU A 57 -23.74 -16.48 -4.16
N PRO A 58 -22.58 -16.63 -3.52
CA PRO A 58 -22.37 -17.74 -2.60
C PRO A 58 -23.43 -17.69 -1.50
N PRO A 59 -23.87 -18.87 -1.00
CA PRO A 59 -24.91 -18.93 0.01
C PRO A 59 -24.53 -18.08 1.23
N ASP A 60 -25.55 -17.48 1.85
CA ASP A 60 -25.35 -16.67 3.04
C ASP A 60 -24.62 -17.47 4.12
N ARG A 61 -23.64 -16.81 4.74
CA ARG A 61 -22.90 -17.41 5.85
C ARG A 61 -23.84 -17.53 7.04
N THR A 62 -24.16 -18.77 7.42
CA THR A 62 -24.96 -19.07 8.62
C THR A 62 -24.19 -18.87 9.92
N GLU A 63 -22.86 -18.84 9.84
CA GLU A 63 -21.97 -18.63 10.99
C GLU A 63 -21.78 -17.12 11.24
N GLU A 64 -22.01 -16.69 12.48
CA GLU A 64 -21.62 -15.34 12.90
C GLU A 64 -20.10 -15.18 12.77
N ALA A 65 -19.66 -14.25 11.93
CA ALA A 65 -18.24 -14.05 11.64
C ALA A 65 -17.40 -13.76 12.90
N MET A 66 -18.01 -13.19 13.94
CA MET A 66 -17.37 -12.88 15.22
C MET A 66 -18.41 -12.57 16.28
N LYS A 67 -18.12 -12.95 17.54
CA LYS A 67 -18.99 -12.62 18.68
C LYS A 67 -19.03 -11.11 18.90
N PRO A 68 -20.17 -10.53 19.32
CA PRO A 68 -20.31 -9.07 19.48
C PRO A 68 -19.34 -8.46 20.50
N ALA A 69 -19.01 -9.21 21.56
CA ALA A 69 -18.03 -8.77 22.56
C ALA A 69 -16.60 -8.67 22.00
N GLU A 70 -16.23 -9.57 21.09
CA GLU A 70 -14.92 -9.58 20.46
C GLU A 70 -14.79 -8.45 19.43
N LEU A 71 -15.86 -8.19 18.67
CA LEU A 71 -15.95 -7.02 17.78
C LEU A 71 -15.77 -5.70 18.54
N ALA A 72 -16.46 -5.55 19.68
CA ALA A 72 -16.36 -4.35 20.50
C ALA A 72 -14.93 -4.13 21.02
N LYS A 73 -14.24 -5.20 21.41
CA LYS A 73 -12.84 -5.16 21.85
C LYS A 73 -11.91 -4.71 20.71
N ILE A 74 -12.02 -5.33 19.53
CA ILE A 74 -11.18 -4.97 18.38
C ILE A 74 -11.42 -3.52 17.96
N GLN A 75 -12.67 -3.06 17.95
CA GLN A 75 -13.00 -1.67 17.62
C GLN A 75 -12.35 -0.67 18.58
N ALA A 76 -12.36 -0.96 19.88
CA ALA A 76 -11.70 -0.13 20.89
C ALA A 76 -10.18 -0.08 20.66
N GLU A 77 -9.55 -1.23 20.40
CA GLU A 77 -8.11 -1.32 20.13
C GLU A 77 -7.70 -0.54 18.86
N LEU A 78 -8.48 -0.68 17.78
CA LEU A 78 -8.25 0.04 16.53
C LEU A 78 -8.41 1.56 16.69
N THR A 79 -9.36 1.99 17.52
CA THR A 79 -9.57 3.42 17.81
C THR A 79 -8.38 3.98 18.58
N ALA A 80 -7.98 3.30 19.66
CA ALA A 80 -6.80 3.71 20.44
C ALA A 80 -5.51 3.73 19.60
N ALA A 81 -5.34 2.78 18.68
CA ALA A 81 -4.20 2.77 17.76
C ALA A 81 -4.20 3.97 16.80
N ARG A 82 -5.37 4.33 16.24
CA ARG A 82 -5.49 5.51 15.37
C ARG A 82 -5.18 6.80 16.12
N ASP A 83 -5.66 6.94 17.35
CA ASP A 83 -5.37 8.13 18.17
C ASP A 83 -3.86 8.29 18.40
N ARG A 84 -3.15 7.19 18.70
CA ARG A 84 -1.68 7.20 18.83
C ARG A 84 -1.01 7.61 17.52
N GLN A 85 -1.44 7.09 16.38
CA GLN A 85 -0.90 7.46 15.07
C GLN A 85 -1.13 8.96 14.78
N ALA A 86 -2.31 9.49 15.09
CA ALA A 86 -2.62 10.91 14.91
C ALA A 86 -1.69 11.81 15.76
N THR A 87 -1.39 11.42 16.99
CA THR A 87 -0.44 12.16 17.84
C THR A 87 0.99 12.11 17.31
N ALA A 88 1.44 10.96 16.79
CA ALA A 88 2.78 10.79 16.23
C ALA A 88 2.98 11.50 14.88
N ALA A 89 1.91 11.68 14.10
CA ALA A 89 1.95 12.34 12.80
C ALA A 89 1.99 13.88 12.87
N THR A 90 1.79 14.48 14.05
CA THR A 90 1.84 15.94 14.21
C THR A 90 3.30 16.41 14.31
N PRO A 91 3.84 17.15 13.33
CA PRO A 91 5.22 17.64 13.41
C PRO A 91 5.38 18.65 14.55
N PRO A 92 6.53 18.65 15.25
CA PRO A 92 6.79 19.63 16.31
C PRO A 92 6.77 21.05 15.74
N LYS A 93 6.05 21.95 16.43
CA LYS A 93 5.94 23.37 16.04
C LYS A 93 7.35 23.98 16.02
N PRO A 94 7.76 24.65 14.92
CA PRO A 94 9.10 25.23 14.85
C PRO A 94 9.26 26.28 15.95
N ALA A 95 10.31 26.14 16.75
CA ALA A 95 10.69 27.11 17.76
C ALA A 95 11.00 28.45 17.06
N LYS A 96 10.24 29.49 17.39
CA LYS A 96 10.53 30.86 16.95
C LYS A 96 11.86 31.28 17.59
N LYS A 97 12.87 31.55 16.76
CA LYS A 97 14.03 32.35 17.14
C LYS A 97 13.70 33.83 17.00
#